data_AF-A0AAU4N1A1-F1
#
_entry.id   AF-A0AAU4N1A1-F1
#
_cell.length_a   1.000
_cell.length_b   1.000
_cell.length_c   1.000
_cell.angle_alpha   90.00
_cell.angle_beta   90.00
_cell.angle_gamma   90.00
#
_symmetry.space_group_name_H-M   'P 1'
#
loop_
_entity.id
_entity.type
_entity.pdbx_description
1 polymer ?
#
loop_
_entity_poly.entity_id
_entity_poly.type
_entity_poly.pdbx_seq_one_letter_code
_entity_poly.pdbx_strand_id
1 'polypeptide(L)'
;MRPPRLLYAALLTAATAALLSGCGDEGRLEIAGATPTAVGPVRLWPGLAPVTSPPNDYGETDTERVPGITVPAGGVRALDPATVLLAEAAAKPSTFTGADDRYQETVAQLRGCEAKPASCPVLPPYYRDLTGDGQDELIVGITLPQQQTAVRCYMPDKGALIRIMATYDQLVNVELAGRDLVLRSVSAGIPGYEYRTAWSWDARQNAMLATSDEIVRVTPSPSPSATPPPSVAPRRPAAGP
;
A
#
# COMPACT_ATOMS: atom_id res chain seq x y z
N MET A 1 24.05 -52.41 49.20
CA MET A 1 24.23 -51.10 49.86
C MET A 1 24.33 -50.02 48.80
N ARG A 2 23.53 -48.94 48.96
CA ARG A 2 23.75 -47.53 48.57
C ARG A 2 24.28 -47.19 47.14
N PRO A 3 23.68 -46.19 46.46
CA PRO A 3 22.72 -46.44 45.39
C PRO A 3 23.08 -45.76 44.03
N PRO A 4 22.46 -46.18 42.90
CA PRO A 4 22.51 -45.46 41.62
C PRO A 4 21.85 -44.05 41.67
N ARG A 5 21.24 -43.71 42.82
CA ARG A 5 20.60 -42.42 43.08
C ARG A 5 21.59 -41.24 43.10
N LEU A 6 22.88 -41.48 43.41
CA LEU A 6 23.91 -40.43 43.37
C LEU A 6 24.25 -40.03 41.93
N LEU A 7 24.27 -40.99 41.00
CA LEU A 7 24.50 -40.72 39.58
C LEU A 7 23.31 -40.02 38.94
N TYR A 8 22.08 -40.44 39.26
CA TYR A 8 20.87 -39.75 38.80
C TYR A 8 20.74 -38.34 39.38
N ALA A 9 21.07 -38.15 40.67
CA ALA A 9 21.08 -36.82 41.28
C ALA A 9 22.12 -35.91 40.61
N ALA A 10 23.32 -36.41 40.33
CA ALA A 10 24.38 -35.66 39.65
C ALA A 10 23.98 -35.26 38.22
N LEU A 11 23.36 -36.17 37.47
CA LEU A 11 22.84 -35.90 36.11
C LEU A 11 21.68 -34.89 36.12
N LEU A 12 20.77 -34.99 37.09
CA LEU A 12 19.67 -34.02 37.25
C LEU A 12 20.19 -32.65 37.66
N THR A 13 21.18 -32.55 38.55
CA THR A 13 21.81 -31.26 38.92
C THR A 13 22.59 -30.65 37.75
N ALA A 14 23.26 -31.46 36.93
CA ALA A 14 23.95 -30.96 35.74
C ALA A 14 22.96 -30.47 34.67
N ALA A 15 21.84 -31.18 34.48
CA ALA A 15 20.79 -30.79 33.54
C ALA A 15 20.04 -29.52 34.00
N THR A 16 19.80 -29.35 35.30
CA THR A 16 19.20 -28.11 35.83
C THR A 16 20.18 -26.94 35.78
N ALA A 17 21.47 -27.14 36.01
CA ALA A 17 22.49 -26.10 35.87
C ALA A 17 22.62 -25.60 34.41
N ALA A 18 22.51 -26.49 33.42
CA ALA A 18 22.53 -26.12 32.00
C ALA A 18 21.29 -25.34 31.54
N LEU A 19 20.14 -25.54 32.19
CA LEU A 19 18.90 -24.77 31.94
C LEU A 19 18.93 -23.37 32.58
N LEU A 20 19.84 -23.12 33.53
CA LEU A 20 20.01 -21.83 34.22
C LEU A 20 21.11 -20.94 33.59
N SER A 21 21.96 -21.48 32.71
CA SER A 21 22.99 -20.71 31.99
C SER A 21 22.49 -20.06 30.70
N GLY A 22 21.18 -20.03 30.47
CA GLY A 22 20.52 -19.40 29.32
C GLY A 22 20.16 -17.92 29.52
N CYS A 23 20.71 -17.24 30.53
CA CYS A 23 20.55 -15.79 30.70
C CYS A 23 21.44 -15.04 29.71
N GLY A 24 20.86 -14.77 28.54
CA GLY A 24 21.10 -13.63 27.64
C GLY A 24 22.47 -13.00 27.66
N ASP A 25 23.30 -13.35 26.68
CA ASP A 25 24.13 -12.34 26.03
C ASP A 25 23.18 -11.43 25.24
N GLU A 26 22.55 -10.48 25.93
CA GLU A 26 21.93 -9.34 25.27
C GLU A 26 23.10 -8.58 24.65
N GLY A 27 23.32 -8.80 23.34
CA GLY A 27 24.41 -8.19 22.59
C GLY A 27 24.59 -6.75 23.03
N ARG A 28 25.78 -6.44 23.55
CA ARG A 28 26.06 -5.14 24.19
C ARG A 28 25.55 -4.03 23.28
N LEU A 29 24.74 -3.12 23.84
CA LEU A 29 24.32 -1.91 23.14
C LEU A 29 25.57 -1.15 22.73
N GLU A 30 25.87 -1.15 21.44
CA GLU A 30 26.94 -0.34 20.90
C GLU A 30 26.47 1.11 20.86
N ILE A 31 27.32 2.00 21.37
CA ILE A 31 27.09 3.44 21.29
C ILE A 31 27.15 3.81 19.81
N ALA A 32 26.03 4.24 19.22
CA ALA A 32 25.93 4.70 17.84
C ALA A 32 26.63 6.05 17.57
N GLY A 33 27.58 6.43 18.44
CA GLY A 33 28.20 7.75 18.49
C GLY A 33 27.33 8.80 19.20
N ALA A 34 27.88 10.01 19.36
CA ALA A 34 27.13 11.14 19.86
C ALA A 34 26.06 11.55 18.82
N THR A 35 24.80 11.67 19.25
CA THR A 35 23.76 12.25 18.41
C THR A 35 24.12 13.72 18.11
N PRO A 36 24.19 14.13 16.83
CA PRO A 36 24.42 15.53 16.49
C PRO A 36 23.37 16.42 17.14
N THR A 37 23.78 17.59 17.65
CA THR A 37 22.84 18.59 18.14
C THR A 37 21.93 19.04 17.00
N ALA A 38 20.61 19.09 17.25
CA ALA A 38 19.65 19.59 16.27
C ALA A 38 19.99 21.03 15.88
N VAL A 39 20.23 21.26 14.59
CA VAL A 39 20.43 22.60 14.04
C VAL A 39 19.10 23.09 13.48
N GLY A 40 18.58 24.17 14.06
CA GLY A 40 17.34 24.80 13.61
C GLY A 40 17.51 25.54 12.27
N PRO A 41 16.41 25.78 11.55
CA PRO A 41 16.45 26.52 10.29
C PRO A 41 16.90 27.98 10.52
N VAL A 42 17.77 28.48 9.65
CA VAL A 42 18.12 29.92 9.61
C VAL A 42 17.22 30.61 8.60
N ARG A 43 16.62 31.75 9.00
CA ARG A 43 15.80 32.56 8.10
C ARG A 43 16.71 33.40 7.21
N LEU A 44 16.80 33.05 5.92
CA LEU A 44 17.67 33.74 4.95
C LEU A 44 17.09 35.11 4.50
N TRP A 45 15.77 35.22 4.34
CA TRP A 45 15.11 36.43 3.84
C TRP A 45 13.91 36.84 4.70
N PRO A 46 14.13 37.56 5.81
CA PRO A 46 13.06 37.94 6.72
C PRO A 46 12.08 38.97 6.17
N GLY A 47 12.45 39.69 5.10
CA GLY A 47 11.61 40.70 4.46
C GLY A 47 10.72 40.18 3.33
N LEU A 48 10.60 38.86 3.13
CA LEU A 48 9.67 38.31 2.14
C LEU A 48 8.25 38.78 2.45
N ALA A 49 7.58 39.29 1.42
CA ALA A 49 6.19 39.72 1.55
C ALA A 49 5.30 38.55 1.98
N PRO A 50 4.31 38.77 2.87
CA PRO A 50 3.38 37.72 3.25
C PRO A 50 2.66 37.14 2.03
N VAL A 51 2.42 35.83 2.05
CA VAL A 51 1.56 35.18 1.05
C VAL A 51 0.13 35.71 1.25
N THR A 52 -0.44 36.28 0.21
CA THR A 52 -1.80 36.87 0.25
C THR A 52 -2.89 35.87 -0.13
N SER A 53 -2.52 34.73 -0.72
CA SER A 53 -3.44 33.65 -1.04
C SER A 53 -3.53 32.67 0.13
N PRO A 54 -4.72 32.43 0.72
CA PRO A 54 -4.85 31.37 1.69
C PRO A 54 -4.51 30.01 1.04
N PRO A 55 -3.93 29.06 1.81
CA PRO A 55 -3.79 27.70 1.32
C PRO A 55 -5.18 27.15 0.99
N ASN A 56 -5.36 26.64 -0.22
CA ASN A 56 -6.58 25.91 -0.55
C ASN A 56 -6.63 24.62 0.26
N ASP A 57 -7.83 24.18 0.58
CA ASP A 57 -8.03 22.88 1.18
C ASP A 57 -7.78 21.79 0.12
N TYR A 58 -6.73 20.99 0.32
CA TYR A 58 -6.31 19.95 -0.62
C TYR A 58 -7.34 18.82 -0.76
N GLY A 59 -8.16 18.55 0.26
CA GLY A 59 -9.13 17.44 0.26
C GLY A 59 -10.52 17.76 -0.27
N GLU A 60 -10.82 19.04 -0.49
CA GLU A 60 -12.20 19.53 -0.68
C GLU A 60 -12.88 19.00 -1.97
N THR A 61 -12.11 18.53 -2.96
CA THR A 61 -12.66 18.10 -4.25
C THR A 61 -12.92 16.60 -4.39
N ASP A 62 -12.41 15.77 -3.47
CA ASP A 62 -12.34 14.32 -3.71
C ASP A 62 -13.42 13.52 -2.99
N THR A 63 -13.97 14.09 -1.91
CA THR A 63 -15.04 13.45 -1.11
C THR A 63 -16.40 13.58 -1.77
N GLU A 64 -17.00 12.44 -2.13
CA GLU A 64 -18.28 12.43 -2.83
C GLU A 64 -19.13 11.21 -2.51
N ARG A 65 -20.43 11.42 -2.32
CA ARG A 65 -21.40 10.31 -2.22
C ARG A 65 -21.53 9.61 -3.57
N VAL A 66 -21.37 8.29 -3.60
CA VAL A 66 -21.62 7.46 -4.78
C VAL A 66 -23.14 7.30 -4.96
N PRO A 67 -23.75 7.86 -6.02
CA PRO A 67 -25.20 7.81 -6.19
C PRO A 67 -25.69 6.38 -6.48
N GLY A 68 -26.88 6.04 -5.98
CA GLY A 68 -27.52 4.75 -6.25
C GLY A 68 -26.95 3.55 -5.49
N ILE A 69 -25.85 3.72 -4.74
CA ILE A 69 -25.29 2.66 -3.90
C ILE A 69 -25.81 2.79 -2.47
N THR A 70 -26.38 1.70 -1.95
CA THR A 70 -26.76 1.55 -0.55
C THR A 70 -25.84 0.52 0.10
N VAL A 71 -25.20 0.90 1.21
CA VAL A 71 -24.35 -0.02 1.96
C VAL A 71 -25.24 -0.95 2.79
N PRO A 72 -25.14 -2.28 2.60
CA PRO A 72 -25.91 -3.25 3.36
C PRO A 72 -25.40 -3.36 4.81
N ALA A 73 -26.18 -4.00 5.69
CA ALA A 73 -25.81 -4.20 7.10
C ALA A 73 -24.47 -4.98 7.29
N GLY A 74 -24.07 -5.78 6.30
CA GLY A 74 -22.76 -6.46 6.27
C GLY A 74 -21.58 -5.57 5.88
N GLY A 75 -21.80 -4.26 5.75
CA GLY A 75 -20.80 -3.27 5.37
C GLY A 75 -20.39 -3.35 3.90
N VAL A 76 -19.29 -2.68 3.58
CA VAL A 76 -18.77 -2.57 2.21
C VAL A 76 -18.30 -3.89 1.61
N ARG A 77 -18.07 -4.93 2.43
CA ARG A 77 -17.65 -6.27 1.99
C ARG A 77 -18.69 -6.99 1.13
N ALA A 78 -19.95 -6.61 1.26
CA ALA A 78 -21.04 -7.17 0.47
C ALA A 78 -21.32 -6.39 -0.82
N LEU A 79 -20.55 -5.32 -1.09
CA LEU A 79 -20.66 -4.56 -2.34
C LEU A 79 -19.82 -5.24 -3.43
N ASP A 80 -20.35 -5.23 -4.65
CA ASP A 80 -19.56 -5.53 -5.85
C ASP A 80 -18.78 -4.27 -6.27
N PRO A 81 -17.43 -4.30 -6.27
CA PRO A 81 -16.62 -3.15 -6.66
C PRO A 81 -16.90 -2.67 -8.08
N ALA A 82 -17.19 -3.57 -9.04
CA ALA A 82 -17.48 -3.16 -10.42
C ALA A 82 -18.78 -2.35 -10.50
N THR A 83 -19.82 -2.78 -9.77
CA THR A 83 -21.08 -2.04 -9.64
C THR A 83 -20.89 -0.66 -9.02
N VAL A 84 -20.08 -0.54 -7.95
CA VAL A 84 -19.75 0.75 -7.32
C VAL A 84 -19.10 1.70 -8.33
N LEU A 85 -18.09 1.22 -9.06
CA LEU A 85 -17.37 2.01 -10.06
C LEU A 85 -18.26 2.45 -11.23
N LEU A 86 -19.17 1.57 -11.68
CA LEU A 86 -20.14 1.91 -12.72
C LEU A 86 -21.13 2.99 -12.26
N ALA A 87 -21.57 2.93 -11.00
CA ALA A 87 -22.46 3.95 -10.43
C ALA A 87 -21.77 5.32 -10.35
N GLU A 88 -20.51 5.37 -9.91
CA GLU A 88 -19.70 6.59 -9.89
C GLU A 88 -19.49 7.15 -11.31
N ALA A 89 -19.12 6.30 -12.28
CA ALA A 89 -18.92 6.70 -13.67
C ALA A 89 -20.19 7.24 -14.34
N ALA A 90 -21.36 6.70 -13.99
CA ALA A 90 -22.65 7.18 -14.50
C ALA A 90 -23.02 8.55 -13.91
N ALA A 91 -22.72 8.78 -12.63
CA ALA A 91 -23.05 10.01 -11.93
C ALA A 91 -22.20 11.20 -12.38
N LYS A 92 -20.89 10.98 -12.57
CA LYS A 92 -19.98 12.02 -13.03
C LYS A 92 -19.01 11.46 -14.07
N PRO A 93 -19.39 11.48 -15.35
CA PRO A 93 -18.51 11.06 -16.45
C PRO A 93 -17.17 11.81 -16.45
N SER A 94 -17.13 13.05 -15.94
CA SER A 94 -15.95 13.92 -15.88
C SER A 94 -15.10 13.81 -14.60
N THR A 95 -15.54 13.12 -13.54
CA THR A 95 -14.73 12.98 -12.31
C THR A 95 -13.83 11.74 -12.34
N PHE A 96 -14.02 10.92 -13.37
CA PHE A 96 -13.04 9.94 -13.83
C PHE A 96 -12.15 10.45 -14.98
N THR A 97 -12.36 11.67 -15.48
CA THR A 97 -11.50 12.25 -16.51
C THR A 97 -10.34 13.00 -15.85
N GLY A 98 -9.24 12.29 -15.63
CA GLY A 98 -7.96 12.93 -15.89
C GLY A 98 -7.90 13.25 -17.39
N ALA A 99 -7.93 14.54 -17.74
CA ALA A 99 -7.69 15.20 -19.04
C ALA A 99 -8.19 14.62 -20.39
N ASP A 100 -8.50 13.34 -20.59
CA ASP A 100 -8.75 12.76 -21.92
C ASP A 100 -9.83 11.63 -21.90
N ASP A 101 -10.44 11.35 -23.06
CA ASP A 101 -11.47 10.34 -23.39
C ASP A 101 -11.20 8.87 -22.96
N ARG A 102 -10.13 8.63 -22.21
CA ARG A 102 -9.58 7.32 -21.81
C ARG A 102 -10.54 6.46 -20.99
N TYR A 103 -11.50 7.06 -20.29
CA TYR A 103 -12.37 6.32 -19.37
C TYR A 103 -13.52 5.56 -20.05
N GLN A 104 -13.87 5.88 -21.31
CA GLN A 104 -14.94 5.16 -22.02
C GLN A 104 -14.61 3.69 -22.24
N GLU A 105 -13.34 3.37 -22.52
CA GLU A 105 -12.88 1.99 -22.66
C GLU A 105 -12.97 1.23 -21.33
N THR A 106 -12.45 1.81 -20.24
CA THR A 106 -12.53 1.22 -18.90
C THR A 106 -13.98 0.98 -18.46
N VAL A 107 -14.88 1.93 -18.71
CA VAL A 107 -16.32 1.75 -18.42
C VAL A 107 -16.93 0.62 -19.24
N ALA A 108 -16.57 0.49 -20.52
CA ALA A 108 -17.03 -0.63 -21.34
C ALA A 108 -16.54 -1.99 -20.81
N GLN A 109 -15.27 -2.05 -20.35
CA GLN A 109 -14.70 -3.24 -19.73
C GLN A 109 -15.39 -3.56 -18.39
N LEU A 110 -15.68 -2.55 -17.56
CA LEU A 110 -16.40 -2.70 -16.30
C LEU A 110 -17.79 -3.34 -16.50
N ARG A 111 -18.54 -2.90 -17.52
CA ARG A 111 -19.85 -3.51 -17.87
C ARG A 111 -19.73 -4.97 -18.27
N GLY A 112 -18.56 -5.41 -18.72
CA GLY A 112 -18.30 -6.79 -19.12
C GLY A 112 -17.74 -7.69 -18.03
N CYS A 113 -17.49 -7.18 -16.81
CA CYS A 113 -16.80 -7.93 -15.75
C CYS A 113 -17.50 -9.24 -15.38
N GLU A 114 -18.83 -9.28 -15.32
CA GLU A 114 -19.57 -10.51 -15.02
C GLU A 114 -19.40 -11.57 -16.12
N ALA A 115 -19.49 -11.16 -17.38
CA ALA A 115 -19.37 -12.06 -18.52
C ALA A 115 -17.92 -12.49 -18.81
N LYS A 116 -16.94 -11.64 -18.49
CA LYS A 116 -15.51 -11.87 -18.72
C LYS A 116 -14.67 -11.47 -17.50
N PRO A 117 -14.72 -12.23 -16.39
CA PRO A 117 -14.03 -11.88 -15.16
C PRO A 117 -12.51 -11.70 -15.34
N ALA A 118 -11.89 -12.50 -16.20
CA ALA A 118 -10.46 -12.43 -16.50
C ALA A 118 -10.03 -11.14 -17.25
N SER A 119 -10.99 -10.40 -17.83
CA SER A 119 -10.74 -9.13 -18.52
C SER A 119 -11.28 -7.93 -17.74
N CYS A 120 -11.76 -8.15 -16.52
CA CYS A 120 -12.23 -7.07 -15.66
C CYS A 120 -11.03 -6.21 -15.23
N PRO A 121 -11.06 -4.88 -15.41
CA PRO A 121 -9.93 -4.02 -15.05
C PRO A 121 -9.82 -3.80 -13.54
N VAL A 122 -10.75 -4.33 -12.75
CA VAL A 122 -10.81 -4.18 -11.30
C VAL A 122 -9.85 -5.17 -10.65
N LEU A 123 -8.91 -4.65 -9.87
CA LEU A 123 -8.00 -5.46 -9.05
C LEU A 123 -8.75 -6.03 -7.83
N PRO A 124 -8.25 -7.12 -7.22
CA PRO A 124 -8.84 -7.65 -5.99
C PRO A 124 -9.01 -6.55 -4.92
N PRO A 125 -10.21 -6.37 -4.35
CA PRO A 125 -10.47 -5.33 -3.38
C PRO A 125 -9.84 -5.65 -2.02
N TYR A 126 -9.48 -4.61 -1.28
CA TYR A 126 -9.06 -4.72 0.12
C TYR A 126 -10.05 -4.00 1.03
N TYR A 127 -10.20 -4.51 2.25
CA TYR A 127 -11.17 -4.02 3.23
C TYR A 127 -10.46 -3.77 4.55
N ARG A 128 -10.38 -2.52 4.98
CA ARG A 128 -9.60 -2.10 6.16
C ARG A 128 -10.23 -0.87 6.79
N ASP A 129 -10.24 -0.85 8.11
CA ASP A 129 -10.54 0.34 8.91
C ASP A 129 -9.41 1.37 8.78
N LEU A 130 -9.57 2.30 7.83
CA LEU A 130 -8.67 3.43 7.57
C LEU A 130 -9.01 4.62 8.48
N THR A 131 -10.29 4.78 8.84
CA THR A 131 -10.75 5.93 9.64
C THR A 131 -10.52 5.76 11.14
N GLY A 132 -10.42 4.52 11.61
CA GLY A 132 -10.32 4.13 13.01
C GLY A 132 -11.66 4.04 13.73
N ASP A 133 -12.78 3.94 13.01
CA ASP A 133 -14.13 3.88 13.59
C ASP A 133 -14.64 2.44 13.81
N GLY A 134 -13.82 1.44 13.45
CA GLY A 134 -14.15 0.01 13.55
C GLY A 134 -14.96 -0.54 12.39
N GLN A 135 -15.28 0.26 11.37
CA GLN A 135 -15.84 -0.20 10.10
C GLN A 135 -14.74 -0.31 9.05
N ASP A 136 -14.87 -1.29 8.16
CA ASP A 136 -13.93 -1.38 7.04
C ASP A 136 -14.32 -0.38 5.94
N GLU A 137 -13.33 0.32 5.40
CA GLU A 137 -13.40 0.98 4.10
C GLU A 137 -13.10 -0.01 2.98
N LEU A 138 -13.65 0.26 1.79
CA LEU A 138 -13.37 -0.47 0.56
C LEU A 138 -12.26 0.25 -0.22
N ILE A 139 -11.16 -0.46 -0.47
CA ILE A 139 -10.03 0.00 -1.29
C ILE A 139 -10.03 -0.79 -2.60
N VAL A 140 -10.04 -0.07 -3.72
CA VAL A 140 -10.12 -0.66 -5.07
C VAL A 140 -9.04 -0.08 -5.96
N GLY A 141 -8.29 -0.98 -6.61
CA GLY A 141 -7.42 -0.64 -7.72
C GLY A 141 -8.10 -0.90 -9.06
N ILE A 142 -7.83 -0.06 -10.06
CA ILE A 142 -8.39 -0.18 -11.41
C ILE A 142 -7.25 -0.03 -12.40
N THR A 143 -7.01 -1.04 -13.22
CA THR A 143 -6.06 -0.97 -14.33
C THR A 143 -6.61 -0.02 -15.38
N LEU A 144 -5.80 0.97 -15.75
CA LEU A 144 -6.10 1.95 -16.79
C LEU A 144 -5.13 1.77 -17.98
N PRO A 145 -5.44 2.38 -19.14
CA PRO A 145 -4.50 2.45 -20.26
C PRO A 145 -3.14 3.07 -19.87
N GLN A 146 -2.11 2.85 -20.70
CA GLN A 146 -0.75 3.38 -20.50
C GLN A 146 -0.10 3.02 -19.15
N GLN A 147 -0.36 1.79 -18.66
CA GLN A 147 0.21 1.26 -17.41
C GLN A 147 -0.17 2.08 -16.16
N GLN A 148 -1.23 2.89 -16.25
CA GLN A 148 -1.75 3.60 -15.09
C GLN A 148 -2.63 2.68 -14.25
N THR A 149 -2.69 2.96 -12.96
CA THR A 149 -3.61 2.32 -12.01
C THR A 149 -4.29 3.42 -11.21
N ALA A 150 -5.61 3.45 -11.25
CA ALA A 150 -6.40 4.27 -10.33
C ALA A 150 -6.57 3.55 -9.00
N VAL A 151 -6.54 4.31 -7.91
CA VAL A 151 -6.88 3.84 -6.56
C VAL A 151 -8.06 4.65 -6.06
N ARG A 152 -9.04 3.94 -5.50
CA ARG A 152 -10.24 4.51 -4.90
C ARG A 152 -10.42 3.97 -3.49
N CYS A 153 -10.86 4.82 -2.58
CA CYS A 153 -11.28 4.41 -1.24
C CYS A 153 -12.70 4.88 -0.98
N TYR A 154 -13.52 4.00 -0.42
CA TYR A 154 -14.91 4.26 -0.10
C TYR A 154 -15.23 3.92 1.35
N MET A 155 -15.85 4.87 2.02
CA MET A 155 -16.29 4.79 3.41
C MET A 155 -17.81 4.61 3.47
N PRO A 156 -18.32 3.69 4.30
CA PRO A 156 -19.74 3.63 4.60
C PRO A 156 -20.14 4.79 5.54
N ASP A 157 -21.20 5.54 5.20
CA ASP A 157 -21.80 6.52 6.10
C ASP A 157 -23.33 6.39 6.09
N LYS A 158 -23.90 5.96 7.22
CA LYS A 158 -25.37 5.88 7.43
C LYS A 158 -26.14 5.22 6.27
N GLY A 159 -25.59 4.14 5.72
CA GLY A 159 -26.16 3.39 4.60
C GLY A 159 -25.87 3.98 3.21
N ALA A 160 -25.22 5.13 3.12
CA ALA A 160 -24.62 5.64 1.89
C ALA A 160 -23.15 5.18 1.77
N LEU A 161 -22.64 5.20 0.54
CA LEU A 161 -21.23 5.00 0.25
C LEU A 161 -20.61 6.34 -0.16
N ILE A 162 -19.55 6.75 0.52
CA ILE A 162 -18.82 7.99 0.26
C ILE A 162 -17.43 7.63 -0.27
N ARG A 163 -17.07 8.12 -1.45
CA ARG A 163 -15.68 8.09 -1.91
C ARG A 163 -14.90 9.09 -1.08
N ILE A 164 -13.82 8.65 -0.44
CA ILE A 164 -12.97 9.47 0.43
C ILE A 164 -11.53 9.61 -0.10
N MET A 165 -11.19 8.90 -1.19
CA MET A 165 -9.91 9.04 -1.90
C MET A 165 -10.11 8.70 -3.38
N ALA A 166 -9.53 9.51 -4.26
CA ALA A 166 -9.47 9.21 -5.69
C ALA A 166 -8.16 9.72 -6.30
N THR A 167 -7.29 8.79 -6.69
CA THR A 167 -6.03 9.13 -7.38
C THR A 167 -5.72 8.12 -8.47
N TYR A 168 -4.73 8.41 -9.31
CA TYR A 168 -4.18 7.48 -10.30
C TYR A 168 -2.73 7.83 -10.59
N ASP A 169 -1.92 6.81 -10.86
CA ASP A 169 -0.53 6.98 -11.30
C ASP A 169 -0.02 5.70 -11.98
N GLN A 170 1.21 5.73 -12.50
CA GLN A 170 1.95 4.54 -12.90
C GLN A 170 2.55 3.87 -11.65
N LEU A 171 1.70 3.12 -10.94
CA LEU A 171 2.03 2.51 -9.67
C LEU A 171 2.99 1.32 -9.82
N VAL A 172 4.02 1.32 -8.99
CA VAL A 172 4.93 0.19 -8.75
C VAL A 172 4.39 -0.68 -7.62
N ASN A 173 3.86 -0.05 -6.56
CA ASN A 173 3.28 -0.76 -5.41
C ASN A 173 2.23 0.08 -4.69
N VAL A 174 1.33 -0.59 -3.97
CA VAL A 174 0.40 0.00 -3.00
C VAL A 174 0.50 -0.78 -1.70
N GLU A 175 0.88 -0.10 -0.63
CA GLU A 175 1.08 -0.68 0.69
C GLU A 175 0.14 -0.05 1.71
N LEU A 176 -0.24 -0.82 2.73
CA LEU A 176 -0.92 -0.30 3.90
C LEU A 176 0.04 -0.33 5.09
N ALA A 177 0.32 0.84 5.65
CA ALA A 177 1.15 1.01 6.83
C ALA A 177 0.28 1.52 7.98
N GLY A 178 -0.19 0.60 8.84
CA GLY A 178 -1.21 0.95 9.83
C GLY A 178 -2.52 1.31 9.14
N ARG A 179 -2.90 2.59 9.18
CA ARG A 179 -4.09 3.14 8.51
C ARG A 179 -3.75 4.00 7.29
N ASP A 180 -2.47 4.13 6.97
CA ASP A 180 -2.01 4.98 5.88
C ASP A 180 -1.84 4.14 4.61
N LEU A 181 -2.34 4.65 3.49
CA LEU A 181 -2.10 4.07 2.18
C LEU A 181 -0.86 4.70 1.55
N VAL A 182 0.16 3.88 1.31
CA VAL A 182 1.43 4.30 0.73
C VAL A 182 1.46 3.85 -0.73
N LEU A 183 1.41 4.83 -1.64
CA LEU A 183 1.51 4.60 -3.07
C LEU A 183 2.95 4.85 -3.51
N ARG A 184 3.52 3.89 -4.23
CA ARG A 184 4.80 4.05 -4.92
C ARG A 184 4.55 4.11 -6.42
N SER A 185 5.05 5.15 -7.08
CA SER A 185 4.93 5.32 -8.53
C SER A 185 6.27 5.67 -9.16
N VAL A 186 6.38 5.39 -10.46
CA VAL A 186 7.56 5.80 -11.22
C VAL A 186 7.63 7.33 -11.29
N SER A 187 8.83 7.91 -11.07
CA SER A 187 8.98 9.35 -11.21
C SER A 187 9.02 9.74 -12.68
N ALA A 188 7.96 10.39 -13.17
CA ALA A 188 7.96 11.00 -14.49
C ALA A 188 9.10 12.03 -14.59
N GLY A 189 10.04 11.81 -15.51
CA GLY A 189 11.13 12.74 -15.81
C GLY A 189 12.35 12.70 -14.87
N ILE A 190 12.38 11.82 -13.85
CA ILE A 190 13.55 11.68 -12.96
C ILE A 190 14.05 10.22 -12.95
N PRO A 191 14.95 9.85 -13.88
CA PRO A 191 15.46 8.48 -13.96
C PRO A 191 16.12 8.02 -12.64
N GLY A 192 15.78 6.81 -12.20
CA GLY A 192 16.32 6.21 -10.96
C GLY A 192 15.65 6.69 -9.68
N TYR A 193 14.46 7.30 -9.79
CA TYR A 193 13.66 7.75 -8.65
C TYR A 193 12.21 7.28 -8.77
N GLU A 194 11.56 7.15 -7.62
CA GLU A 194 10.13 6.90 -7.48
C GLU A 194 9.51 7.98 -6.60
N TYR A 195 8.22 8.28 -6.84
CA TYR A 195 7.41 8.98 -5.86
C TYR A 195 6.91 8.00 -4.81
N ARG A 196 6.91 8.42 -3.55
CA ARG A 196 6.29 7.70 -2.44
C ARG A 196 5.35 8.66 -1.73
N THR A 197 4.06 8.48 -1.96
CA THR A 197 3.02 9.33 -1.38
C THR A 197 2.26 8.55 -0.30
N ALA A 198 2.21 9.10 0.90
CA ALA A 198 1.41 8.55 2.01
C ALA A 198 0.08 9.29 2.11
N TRP A 199 -1.02 8.53 2.08
CA TRP A 199 -2.39 9.02 2.20
C TRP A 199 -2.94 8.62 3.57
N SER A 200 -3.41 9.59 4.34
CA SER A 200 -3.90 9.38 5.71
C SER A 200 -5.28 10.00 5.90
N TRP A 201 -6.09 9.41 6.77
CA TRP A 201 -7.42 9.93 7.10
C TRP A 201 -7.33 11.27 7.84
N ASP A 202 -8.01 12.29 7.32
CA ASP A 202 -8.26 13.55 8.02
C ASP A 202 -9.74 13.65 8.41
N ALA A 203 -10.00 13.57 9.72
CA ALA A 203 -11.36 13.61 10.26
C ALA A 203 -12.02 15.01 10.17
N ARG A 204 -11.27 16.08 9.92
CA ARG A 204 -11.85 17.43 9.75
C ARG A 204 -12.41 17.58 8.34
N GLN A 205 -11.72 17.02 7.36
CA GLN A 205 -12.11 17.08 5.95
C GLN A 205 -12.96 15.89 5.51
N ASN A 206 -13.01 14.83 6.32
CA ASN A 206 -13.63 13.57 5.98
C ASN A 206 -13.10 12.99 4.65
N ALA A 207 -11.77 13.01 4.50
CA ALA A 207 -11.07 12.59 3.30
C ALA A 207 -9.74 11.91 3.65
N MET A 208 -9.25 11.05 2.76
CA MET A 208 -7.84 10.64 2.76
C MET A 208 -7.02 11.72 2.05
N LEU A 209 -6.03 12.27 2.73
CA LEU A 209 -5.18 13.33 2.19
C LEU A 209 -3.76 12.84 1.98
N ALA A 210 -3.09 13.33 0.95
CA ALA A 210 -1.65 13.16 0.80
C ALA A 210 -0.93 13.94 1.91
N THR A 211 -0.40 13.22 2.91
CA THR A 211 0.26 13.79 4.09
C THR A 211 1.79 13.81 3.96
N SER A 212 2.35 12.98 3.09
CA SER A 212 3.76 13.01 2.69
C SER A 212 3.89 12.70 1.21
N ASP A 213 4.78 13.40 0.52
CA ASP A 213 5.15 13.12 -0.86
C ASP A 213 6.67 13.21 -1.00
N GLU A 214 7.31 12.07 -1.24
CA GLU A 214 8.77 11.92 -1.24
C GLU A 214 9.27 11.49 -2.62
N ILE A 215 10.36 12.11 -3.08
CA ILE A 215 11.09 11.67 -4.27
C ILE A 215 12.28 10.82 -3.80
N VAL A 216 12.14 9.50 -3.90
CA VAL A 216 13.09 8.54 -3.34
C VAL A 216 13.95 7.95 -4.44
N ARG A 217 15.28 7.98 -4.24
CA ARG A 217 16.21 7.30 -5.16
C ARG A 217 16.03 5.80 -5.02
N VAL A 218 15.82 5.12 -6.13
CA VAL A 218 15.71 3.66 -6.18
C VAL A 218 16.87 3.06 -6.96
N THR A 219 17.51 2.05 -6.37
CA THR A 219 18.37 1.15 -7.11
C THR A 219 17.50 0.10 -7.79
N PRO A 220 17.65 -0.17 -9.10
CA PRO A 220 16.96 -1.28 -9.75
C PRO A 220 17.25 -2.56 -8.97
N SER A 221 16.22 -3.14 -8.35
CA SER A 221 16.37 -4.50 -7.83
C SER A 221 16.41 -5.43 -9.03
N PRO A 222 17.32 -6.42 -9.09
CA PRO A 222 17.23 -7.45 -10.11
C PRO A 222 15.86 -8.11 -9.95
N SER A 223 15.03 -8.06 -11.00
CA SER A 223 13.80 -8.85 -11.05
C SER A 223 14.15 -10.29 -10.66
N PRO A 224 13.27 -11.02 -9.96
CA PRO A 224 13.37 -12.48 -9.92
C PRO A 224 13.09 -12.98 -11.34
N SER A 225 14.10 -12.93 -12.20
CA SER A 225 14.07 -13.49 -13.54
C SER A 225 13.86 -14.98 -13.40
N ALA A 226 12.80 -15.45 -14.07
CA ALA A 226 12.61 -16.76 -14.65
C ALA A 226 13.57 -17.86 -14.16
N THR A 227 12.99 -18.90 -13.57
CA THR A 227 13.60 -20.23 -13.39
C THR A 227 14.64 -20.50 -14.47
N PRO A 228 15.93 -20.70 -14.13
CA PRO A 228 16.94 -20.97 -15.12
C PRO A 228 16.53 -22.20 -15.95
N PRO A 229 16.69 -22.19 -17.28
CA PRO A 229 16.39 -23.36 -18.08
C PRO A 229 17.22 -24.54 -17.59
N PRO A 230 16.68 -25.78 -17.65
CA PRO A 230 17.40 -26.95 -17.17
C PRO A 230 18.74 -27.05 -17.90
N SER A 231 19.81 -27.10 -17.10
CA SER A 231 21.18 -27.26 -17.59
C SER A 231 21.25 -28.50 -18.48
N VAL A 232 21.53 -28.29 -19.77
CA VAL A 232 21.77 -29.39 -20.71
C VAL A 232 23.06 -30.08 -20.28
N ALA A 233 22.93 -31.25 -19.67
CA ALA A 233 24.06 -32.10 -19.32
C ALA A 233 24.88 -32.42 -20.58
N PRO A 234 26.23 -32.38 -20.53
CA PRO A 234 27.05 -32.73 -21.68
C PRO A 234 26.82 -34.19 -22.08
N ARG A 235 26.46 -34.41 -23.34
CA ARG A 235 26.39 -35.74 -23.94
C ARG A 235 27.81 -36.34 -23.93
N ARG A 236 28.00 -37.44 -23.19
CA ARG A 236 29.23 -38.25 -23.28
C ARG A 236 29.43 -38.67 -24.75
N PRO A 237 30.63 -38.51 -25.33
CA PRO A 237 30.91 -39.06 -26.65
C PRO A 237 30.85 -40.59 -26.58
N ALA A 238 30.17 -41.19 -27.55
CA ALA A 238 30.15 -42.63 -27.73
C ALA A 238 31.54 -43.10 -28.18
N ALA A 239 32.10 -44.08 -27.47
CA ALA A 239 33.26 -44.81 -27.95
C ALA A 239 32.82 -45.71 -29.11
N GLY A 240 33.33 -45.44 -30.31
CA GLY A 240 33.22 -46.36 -31.44
C GLY A 240 34.27 -47.48 -31.34
N PRO A 241 34.03 -48.64 -31.95
CA PRO A 241 35.10 -49.54 -32.37
C PRO A 241 35.84 -49.00 -33.61
#